data_AF-A0A7C3QDF0-F1
#
_entry.id   AF-A0A7C3QDF0-F1
#
_cell.length_a   1.000
_cell.length_b   1.000
_cell.length_c   1.000
_cell.angle_alpha   90.00
_cell.angle_beta   90.00
_cell.angle_gamma   90.00
#
_symmetry.space_group_name_H-M   'P 1'
#
loop_
_entity.id
_entity.type
_entity.pdbx_description
1 polymer ?
#
loop_
_entity_poly.entity_id
_entity_poly.type
_entity_poly.pdbx_seq_one_letter_code
_entity_poly.pdbx_strand_id
1 'polypeptide(L)'
;MVKTNGASVLSYIIGYDPKEPLGGPQTVAGGTADLQPGEAIIDEAVARSQDLSLGDEVEIMGQDFTIVGLTRGLTNIVNSISFIPLQDFQALRGGEAVSYALLDVAPDANPAQVAAAINARDPDVLALPTADFSREEKQIIRDMSVELLNIMNLSGFLIGLAVTALTLYTSALRKRQEYGVLKAIGAKNRNLYAVVMAQVFRS
;
A
#
# COMPACT_ATOMS: atom_id res chain seq x y z
N MET A 1 -5.99 14.15 -4.54
CA MET A 1 -6.84 13.28 -5.38
C MET A 1 -6.68 13.75 -6.81
N VAL A 2 -6.41 12.82 -7.71
CA VAL A 2 -6.21 13.08 -9.13
C VAL A 2 -7.48 12.64 -9.84
N LYS A 3 -8.13 13.54 -10.59
CA LYS A 3 -9.36 13.26 -11.31
C LYS A 3 -9.14 13.40 -12.81
N THR A 4 -9.69 12.44 -13.55
CA THR A 4 -9.71 12.44 -15.02
C THR A 4 -11.01 11.79 -15.50
N ASN A 5 -11.78 12.48 -16.34
CA ASN A 5 -12.98 11.94 -17.04
C ASN A 5 -13.86 10.98 -16.20
N GLY A 6 -14.22 11.39 -14.98
CA GLY A 6 -15.15 10.65 -14.12
C GLY A 6 -14.54 9.58 -13.21
N ALA A 7 -13.23 9.32 -13.30
CA ALA A 7 -12.50 8.44 -12.39
C ALA A 7 -11.56 9.25 -11.47
N SER A 8 -11.47 8.83 -10.21
CA SER A 8 -10.63 9.46 -9.18
C SER A 8 -9.60 8.47 -8.70
N VAL A 9 -8.31 8.80 -8.85
CA VAL A 9 -7.20 8.02 -8.33
C VAL A 9 -6.63 8.73 -7.09
N LEU A 10 -6.45 7.98 -6.02
CA LEU A 10 -5.71 8.46 -4.86
C LEU A 10 -4.22 8.48 -5.20
N SER A 11 -3.67 9.67 -5.37
CA SER A 11 -2.24 9.91 -5.62
C SER A 11 -1.68 10.82 -4.54
N TYR A 12 -0.46 10.53 -4.10
CA TYR A 12 0.33 11.41 -3.25
C TYR A 12 0.95 12.50 -4.11
N ILE A 13 0.74 13.76 -3.73
CA ILE A 13 1.21 14.91 -4.50
C ILE A 13 2.46 15.45 -3.81
N ILE A 14 3.56 15.55 -4.54
CA ILE A 14 4.82 16.10 -4.08
C ILE A 14 5.07 17.41 -4.82
N GLY A 15 5.12 18.52 -4.09
CA GLY A 15 5.62 19.79 -4.60
C GLY A 15 7.15 19.79 -4.57
N TYR A 16 7.81 19.93 -5.72
CA TYR A 16 9.28 20.05 -5.76
C TYR A 16 9.71 21.32 -6.50
N ASP A 17 10.92 21.80 -6.19
CA ASP A 17 11.53 22.89 -6.94
C ASP A 17 12.42 22.29 -8.05
N PRO A 18 12.15 22.57 -9.35
CA PRO A 18 12.99 22.13 -10.47
C PRO A 18 14.45 22.56 -10.35
N LYS A 19 14.76 23.62 -9.59
CA LYS A 19 16.12 24.10 -9.32
C LYS A 19 16.85 23.27 -8.25
N GLU A 20 16.12 22.49 -7.45
CA GLU A 20 16.64 21.62 -6.39
C GLU A 20 16.25 20.16 -6.64
N PRO A 21 16.92 19.46 -7.57
CA PRO A 21 16.49 18.17 -8.11
C PRO A 21 16.56 17.00 -7.11
N LEU A 22 17.17 17.20 -5.93
CA LEU A 22 17.36 16.16 -4.91
C LEU A 22 16.05 15.51 -4.44
N GLY A 23 14.94 16.26 -4.44
CA GLY A 23 13.60 15.77 -4.08
C GLY A 23 12.69 15.43 -5.27
N GLY A 24 13.19 15.60 -6.51
CA GLY A 24 12.41 15.41 -7.73
C GLY A 24 12.33 13.95 -8.22
N PRO A 25 11.59 13.70 -9.31
CA PRO A 25 11.49 12.37 -9.90
C PRO A 25 12.85 11.83 -10.37
N GLN A 26 13.32 10.73 -9.74
CA GLN A 26 14.63 10.11 -9.98
C GLN A 26 14.78 9.49 -11.37
N THR A 27 13.67 9.13 -12.04
CA THR A 27 13.70 8.52 -13.37
C THR A 27 12.49 8.98 -14.19
N VAL A 28 12.75 9.83 -15.18
CA VAL A 28 11.75 10.19 -16.19
C VAL A 28 11.72 9.10 -17.26
N ALA A 29 10.64 8.33 -17.29
CA ALA A 29 10.38 7.28 -18.27
C ALA A 29 10.02 7.84 -19.64
N GLY A 30 9.52 9.07 -19.71
CA GLY A 30 9.25 9.81 -20.94
C GLY A 30 8.86 11.26 -20.66
N GLY A 31 9.11 12.16 -21.61
CA GLY A 31 8.85 13.60 -21.46
C GLY A 31 10.02 14.36 -20.83
N THR A 32 9.73 15.42 -20.08
CA THR A 32 10.72 16.29 -19.42
C THR A 32 10.67 16.15 -17.89
N ALA A 33 11.82 16.39 -17.25
CA ALA A 33 11.95 16.57 -15.80
C ALA A 33 11.86 18.05 -15.37
N ASP A 34 11.88 18.96 -16.34
CA ASP A 34 11.77 20.40 -16.13
C ASP A 34 10.28 20.75 -16.03
N LEU A 35 9.83 21.04 -14.81
CA LEU A 35 8.43 21.35 -14.52
C LEU A 35 8.21 22.85 -14.51
N GLN A 36 7.25 23.33 -15.30
CA GLN A 36 6.77 24.72 -15.24
C GLN A 36 5.47 24.83 -14.43
N PRO A 37 5.11 26.05 -13.96
CA PRO A 37 3.81 26.30 -13.34
C PRO A 37 2.64 25.78 -14.18
N GLY A 38 1.73 25.03 -13.57
CA GLY A 38 0.60 24.39 -14.27
C GLY A 38 0.94 23.10 -15.01
N GLU A 39 2.15 22.56 -14.84
CA GLU A 39 2.55 21.26 -15.39
C GLU A 39 2.67 20.19 -14.29
N ALA A 40 2.51 18.92 -14.68
CA ALA A 40 2.62 17.79 -13.77
C ALA A 40 3.45 16.65 -14.37
N ILE A 41 4.17 15.94 -13.50
CA ILE A 41 4.71 14.61 -13.80
C ILE A 41 3.89 13.58 -13.07
N ILE A 42 3.45 12.55 -13.79
CA ILE A 42 2.59 11.48 -13.26
C ILE A 42 3.31 10.13 -13.32
N ASP A 43 3.05 9.26 -12.35
CA ASP A 43 3.48 7.86 -12.41
C ASP A 43 2.90 7.14 -13.65
N GLU A 44 3.76 6.43 -14.39
CA GLU A 44 3.40 5.68 -15.59
C GLU A 44 2.24 4.69 -15.34
N ALA A 45 2.14 4.09 -14.14
CA ALA A 45 1.05 3.19 -13.79
C ALA A 45 -0.31 3.91 -13.74
N VAL A 46 -0.34 5.15 -13.23
CA VAL A 46 -1.56 5.97 -13.22
C VAL A 46 -1.93 6.36 -14.64
N ALA A 47 -0.95 6.84 -15.41
CA ALA A 47 -1.15 7.23 -16.80
C ALA A 47 -1.76 6.09 -17.61
N ARG A 48 -1.21 4.87 -17.51
CA ARG A 48 -1.77 3.67 -18.17
C ARG A 48 -3.16 3.29 -17.66
N SER A 49 -3.41 3.42 -16.35
CA SER A 49 -4.72 3.06 -15.78
C SER A 49 -5.85 3.99 -16.21
N GLN A 50 -5.51 5.25 -16.54
CA GLN A 50 -6.43 6.30 -16.93
C GLN A 50 -6.37 6.61 -18.43
N ASP A 51 -5.61 5.83 -19.21
CA ASP A 51 -5.34 6.04 -20.63
C ASP A 51 -4.85 7.46 -20.97
N LEU A 52 -3.99 7.99 -20.09
CA LEU A 52 -3.38 9.33 -20.21
C LEU A 52 -2.03 9.26 -20.90
N SER A 53 -1.74 10.30 -21.68
CA SER A 53 -0.53 10.52 -22.43
C SER A 53 0.12 11.86 -22.07
N LEU A 54 1.36 12.05 -22.53
CA LEU A 54 2.02 13.36 -22.47
C LEU A 54 1.21 14.38 -23.26
N GLY A 55 0.98 15.55 -22.68
CA GLY A 55 0.17 16.63 -23.23
C GLY A 55 -1.29 16.62 -22.79
N ASP A 56 -1.77 15.55 -22.13
CA ASP A 56 -3.14 15.52 -21.61
C ASP A 56 -3.28 16.37 -20.34
N GLU A 57 -4.49 16.81 -20.06
CA GLU A 57 -4.83 17.57 -18.85
C GLU A 57 -5.33 16.65 -17.72
N VAL A 58 -4.95 16.99 -16.50
CA VAL A 58 -5.33 16.28 -15.29
C VAL A 58 -5.79 17.26 -14.20
N GLU A 59 -6.87 16.95 -13.50
CA GLU A 59 -7.30 17.75 -12.35
C GLU A 59 -6.61 17.21 -11.08
N ILE A 60 -5.78 18.04 -10.45
CA ILE A 60 -5.11 17.76 -9.18
C ILE A 60 -5.62 18.75 -8.14
N MET A 61 -6.31 18.25 -7.11
CA MET A 61 -6.88 19.08 -6.02
C MET A 61 -7.79 20.24 -6.51
N GLY A 62 -8.47 20.07 -7.65
CA GLY A 62 -9.41 21.06 -8.19
C GLY A 62 -8.77 22.10 -9.12
N GLN A 63 -7.50 21.91 -9.51
CA GLN A 63 -6.81 22.72 -10.50
C GLN A 63 -6.30 21.82 -11.63
N ASP A 64 -6.32 22.34 -12.85
CA ASP A 64 -5.90 21.61 -14.05
C ASP A 64 -4.39 21.75 -14.26
N PHE A 65 -3.76 20.64 -14.64
CA PHE A 65 -2.34 20.55 -14.95
C PHE A 65 -2.10 19.79 -16.25
N THR A 66 -1.09 20.19 -17.01
CA THR A 66 -0.68 19.49 -18.24
C THR A 66 0.40 18.45 -17.93
N ILE A 67 0.23 17.23 -18.43
CA ILE A 67 1.20 16.15 -18.22
C ILE A 67 2.41 16.36 -19.13
N VAL A 68 3.57 16.69 -18.56
CA VAL A 68 4.81 16.93 -19.32
C VAL A 68 5.88 15.86 -19.13
N GLY A 69 5.68 14.98 -18.15
CA GLY A 69 6.57 13.84 -17.96
C GLY A 69 5.90 12.67 -17.24
N LEU A 70 6.49 11.50 -17.46
CA LEU A 70 6.10 10.25 -16.81
C LEU A 70 7.27 9.75 -15.98
N THR A 71 7.01 9.38 -14.74
CA THR A 71 8.03 8.81 -13.84
C THR A 71 7.82 7.32 -13.60
N ARG A 72 8.90 6.59 -13.31
CA ARG A 72 8.89 5.14 -13.06
C ARG A 72 9.71 4.80 -11.83
N GLY A 73 9.23 3.86 -11.02
CA GLY A 73 10.02 3.24 -9.95
C GLY A 73 9.83 3.84 -8.54
N LEU A 74 8.91 4.79 -8.37
CA LEU A 74 8.56 5.35 -7.07
C LEU A 74 7.36 4.63 -6.41
N THR A 75 6.79 3.64 -7.09
CA THR A 75 5.57 2.94 -6.70
C THR A 75 5.89 1.72 -5.81
N ASN A 76 5.55 1.79 -4.52
CA ASN A 76 5.41 0.60 -3.67
C ASN A 76 3.92 0.20 -3.63
N ILE A 77 3.48 -0.56 -4.65
CA ILE A 77 2.27 -1.41 -4.79
C ILE A 77 0.87 -0.80 -4.46
N VAL A 78 0.73 0.25 -3.65
CA VAL A 78 -0.56 0.74 -3.13
C VAL A 78 -0.77 2.24 -3.33
N ASN A 79 0.31 3.02 -3.54
CA ASN A 79 0.24 4.47 -3.64
C ASN A 79 0.98 4.95 -4.89
N SER A 80 0.28 5.67 -5.76
CA SER A 80 0.88 6.39 -6.88
C SER A 80 1.35 7.77 -6.43
N ILE A 81 2.42 8.28 -7.05
CA ILE A 81 3.01 9.57 -6.73
C ILE A 81 2.91 10.49 -7.96
N SER A 82 2.51 11.73 -7.75
CA SER A 82 2.45 12.79 -8.77
C SER A 82 3.27 13.98 -8.30
N PHE A 83 4.01 14.61 -9.21
CA PHE A 83 4.84 15.77 -8.93
C PHE A 83 4.25 17.01 -9.59
N ILE A 84 4.19 18.11 -8.84
CA ILE A 84 3.80 19.45 -9.32
C ILE A 84 4.83 20.48 -8.82
N PRO A 85 4.86 21.71 -9.36
CA PRO A 85 5.77 22.73 -8.88
C PRO A 85 5.44 23.10 -7.42
N LEU A 86 6.47 23.35 -6.62
CA LEU A 86 6.30 23.73 -5.19
C LEU A 86 5.37 24.94 -5.02
N GLN A 87 5.46 25.93 -5.91
CA GLN A 87 4.60 27.11 -5.90
C GLN A 87 3.12 26.75 -6.05
N ASP A 88 2.78 25.85 -6.97
CA ASP A 88 1.41 25.40 -7.20
C ASP A 88 0.91 24.57 -6.00
N PHE A 89 1.77 23.72 -5.43
CA PHE A 89 1.43 22.97 -4.23
C PHE A 89 1.12 23.87 -3.03
N GLN A 90 1.91 24.93 -2.81
CA GLN A 90 1.68 25.91 -1.74
C GLN A 90 0.38 26.70 -1.97
N ALA A 91 0.11 27.10 -3.22
CA ALA A 91 -1.14 27.76 -3.59
C ALA A 91 -2.37 26.87 -3.33
N LEU A 92 -2.29 25.58 -3.70
CA LEU A 92 -3.36 24.60 -3.47
C LEU A 92 -3.59 24.28 -1.98
N ARG A 93 -2.54 24.32 -1.15
CA ARG A 93 -2.63 24.09 0.30
C ARG A 93 -3.05 25.33 1.09
N GLY A 94 -2.96 26.53 0.50
CA GLY A 94 -3.25 27.78 1.18
C GLY A 94 -2.22 28.16 2.25
N GLY A 95 -0.94 27.79 2.07
CA GLY A 95 0.13 28.13 3.00
C GLY A 95 1.53 27.70 2.55
N GLU A 96 2.56 28.37 3.07
CA GLU A 96 3.99 28.16 2.74
C GLU A 96 4.64 26.98 3.49
N ALA A 97 3.86 25.94 3.80
CA ALA A 97 4.36 24.82 4.61
C ALA A 97 5.20 23.84 3.77
N VAL A 98 6.52 23.84 3.98
CA VAL A 98 7.44 22.82 3.44
C VAL A 98 7.45 21.63 4.41
N SER A 99 7.04 20.44 3.93
CA SER A 99 7.00 19.24 4.77
C SER A 99 8.36 18.56 4.90
N TYR A 100 9.21 18.65 3.87
CA TYR A 100 10.54 18.05 3.84
C TYR A 100 11.47 18.90 2.98
N ALA A 101 12.73 19.04 3.43
CA ALA A 101 13.82 19.64 2.65
C ALA A 101 14.97 18.65 2.60
N LEU A 102 15.49 18.38 1.41
CA LEU A 102 16.67 17.54 1.22
C LEU A 102 17.88 18.43 1.01
N LEU A 103 18.95 18.16 1.75
CA LEU A 103 20.19 18.91 1.66
C LEU A 103 21.33 17.99 1.24
N ASP A 104 22.06 18.39 0.21
CA ASP A 104 23.36 17.80 -0.10
C ASP A 104 24.43 18.42 0.79
N VAL A 105 25.18 17.55 1.46
CA VAL A 105 26.32 17.95 2.30
C VAL A 105 27.58 17.92 1.43
N ALA A 106 28.45 18.92 1.59
CA ALA A 106 29.73 18.96 0.89
C ALA A 106 30.51 17.63 1.11
N PRO A 107 31.28 17.15 0.11
CA PRO A 107 31.92 15.83 0.17
C PRO A 107 32.80 15.59 1.40
N ASP A 108 33.35 16.67 1.96
CA ASP A 108 34.31 16.65 3.07
C ASP A 108 33.65 16.85 4.44
N ALA A 109 32.34 17.14 4.47
CA ALA A 109 31.60 17.43 5.69
C ALA A 109 30.86 16.20 6.22
N ASN A 110 30.83 16.05 7.55
CA ASN A 110 30.13 14.93 8.20
C ASN A 110 28.63 15.23 8.32
N PRO A 111 27.73 14.45 7.68
CA PRO A 111 26.29 14.71 7.70
C PRO A 111 25.68 14.71 9.11
N ALA A 112 26.19 13.90 10.03
CA ALA A 112 25.71 13.87 11.41
C ALA A 112 26.01 15.16 12.17
N GLN A 113 27.18 15.77 11.91
CA GLN A 113 27.56 17.04 12.51
C GLN A 113 26.77 18.20 11.92
N VAL A 114 26.49 18.16 10.61
CA VAL A 114 25.68 19.17 9.94
C VAL A 114 24.22 19.11 10.44
N ALA A 115 23.63 17.92 10.54
CA ALA A 115 22.28 17.75 11.10
C ALA A 115 22.19 18.26 12.55
N ALA A 116 23.16 17.92 13.39
CA ALA A 116 23.21 18.42 14.77
C ALA A 116 23.34 19.95 14.83
N ALA A 117 24.11 20.55 13.92
CA ALA A 117 24.26 22.00 13.83
C ALA A 117 22.98 22.70 13.36
N ILE A 118 22.18 22.07 12.49
CA ILE A 118 20.88 22.58 12.06
C ILE A 118 19.89 22.53 13.23
N ASN A 119 19.75 21.39 13.89
CA ASN A 119 18.85 21.20 15.04
C ASN A 119 19.19 22.13 16.22
N ALA A 120 20.48 22.48 16.37
CA ALA A 120 20.92 23.42 17.40
C ALA A 120 20.60 24.89 17.06
N ARG A 121 20.45 25.23 15.78
CA ARG A 121 20.15 26.59 15.32
C ARG A 121 18.66 26.86 15.26
N ASP A 122 17.88 25.85 14.91
CA ASP A 122 16.44 25.96 14.76
C ASP A 122 15.74 24.80 15.48
N PRO A 123 15.12 25.06 16.64
CA PRO A 123 14.41 24.03 17.39
C PRO A 123 13.07 23.61 16.74
N ASP A 124 12.57 24.37 15.76
CA ASP A 124 11.35 24.05 15.03
C ASP A 124 11.61 23.12 13.83
N VAL A 125 12.88 22.81 13.54
CA VAL A 125 13.31 21.96 12.43
C VAL A 125 14.00 20.70 12.95
N LEU A 126 13.61 19.54 12.41
CA LEU A 126 14.26 18.25 12.66
C LEU A 126 15.06 17.82 11.42
N ALA A 127 16.37 18.04 11.45
CA ALA A 127 17.32 17.51 10.49
C ALA A 127 17.80 16.11 10.92
N LEU A 128 17.65 15.14 10.02
CA LEU A 128 18.07 13.75 10.21
C LEU A 128 19.11 13.35 9.15
N PRO A 129 20.25 12.74 9.54
CA PRO A 129 21.18 12.17 8.58
C PRO A 129 20.55 11.00 7.82
N THR A 130 20.92 10.81 6.54
CA THR A 130 20.43 9.71 5.69
C THR A 130 20.61 8.31 6.29
N ALA A 131 21.69 8.13 7.08
CA ALA A 131 21.99 6.87 7.75
C ALA A 131 21.01 6.53 8.88
N ASP A 132 20.45 7.55 9.53
CA ASP A 132 19.44 7.40 10.59
C ASP A 132 18.04 7.34 9.97
N PHE A 133 17.79 8.13 8.92
CA PHE A 133 16.56 8.06 8.12
C PHE A 133 16.32 6.66 7.54
N SER A 134 17.34 5.97 7.04
CA SER A 134 17.20 4.58 6.52
C SER A 134 16.81 3.54 7.57
N ARG A 135 17.03 3.82 8.86
CA ARG A 135 16.61 2.93 9.96
C ARG A 135 15.17 3.19 10.39
N GLU A 136 14.67 4.40 10.19
CA GLU A 136 13.33 4.87 10.62
C GLU A 136 12.30 4.87 9.47
N GLU A 137 12.71 5.17 8.24
CA GLU A 137 11.85 5.29 7.06
C GLU A 137 11.31 3.94 6.55
N LYS A 138 11.89 2.81 6.97
CA LYS A 138 11.27 1.51 6.74
C LYS A 138 9.94 1.33 7.47
N GLN A 139 9.62 2.18 8.46
CA GLN A 139 8.36 2.13 9.21
C GLN A 139 7.27 3.03 8.59
N ILE A 140 7.59 4.26 8.18
CA ILE A 140 6.57 5.24 7.74
C ILE A 140 5.84 4.82 6.45
N ILE A 141 6.52 4.18 5.48
CA ILE A 141 5.89 3.74 4.21
C ILE A 141 5.27 2.33 4.33
N ARG A 142 5.65 1.52 5.35
CA ARG A 142 5.12 0.15 5.51
C ARG A 142 3.99 0.03 6.53
N ASP A 143 3.89 0.94 7.49
CA ASP A 143 3.06 0.68 8.68
C ASP A 143 1.56 0.73 8.40
N MET A 144 1.05 1.63 7.54
CA MET A 144 -0.41 1.72 7.36
C MET A 144 -1.03 0.51 6.64
N SER A 145 -0.35 -0.05 5.64
CA SER A 145 -0.95 -1.13 4.81
C SER A 145 -0.66 -2.52 5.37
N VAL A 146 0.52 -2.74 5.98
CA VAL A 146 0.91 -4.07 6.49
C VAL A 146 0.13 -4.42 7.76
N GLU A 147 -0.14 -3.46 8.63
CA GLU A 147 -0.92 -3.69 9.86
C GLU A 147 -2.38 -4.04 9.55
N LEU A 148 -3.01 -3.32 8.61
CA LEU A 148 -4.37 -3.62 8.15
C LEU A 148 -4.47 -5.00 7.50
N LEU A 149 -3.52 -5.37 6.63
CA LEU A 149 -3.47 -6.70 6.02
C LEU A 149 -3.29 -7.80 7.07
N ASN A 150 -2.48 -7.57 8.11
CA ASN A 150 -2.31 -8.52 9.20
C ASN A 150 -3.60 -8.72 10.02
N ILE A 151 -4.33 -7.65 10.31
CA ILE A 151 -5.64 -7.74 11.01
C ILE A 151 -6.66 -8.48 10.14
N MET A 152 -6.68 -8.23 8.83
CA MET A 152 -7.59 -8.89 7.89
C MET A 152 -7.27 -10.39 7.73
N ASN A 153 -5.98 -10.72 7.63
CA ASN A 153 -5.53 -12.12 7.54
C ASN A 153 -5.83 -12.88 8.84
N LEU A 154 -5.56 -12.27 10.00
CA LEU A 154 -5.81 -12.89 11.30
C LEU A 154 -7.31 -13.13 11.53
N SER A 155 -8.14 -12.12 11.25
CA SER A 155 -9.59 -12.25 11.39
C SER A 155 -10.17 -13.28 10.43
N GLY A 156 -9.76 -13.28 9.16
CA GLY A 156 -10.17 -14.28 8.17
C GLY A 156 -9.81 -15.71 8.58
N PHE A 157 -8.59 -15.91 9.09
CA PHE A 157 -8.14 -17.20 9.60
C PHE A 157 -8.97 -17.69 10.80
N LEU A 158 -9.24 -16.80 11.77
CA LEU A 158 -10.05 -17.15 12.96
C LEU A 158 -11.49 -17.49 12.59
N ILE A 159 -12.10 -16.72 11.69
CA ILE A 159 -13.47 -16.98 11.21
C ILE A 159 -13.51 -18.33 10.47
N GLY A 160 -12.56 -18.58 9.56
CA GLY A 160 -12.48 -19.84 8.83
C GLY A 160 -12.31 -21.06 9.74
N LEU A 161 -11.49 -20.95 10.79
CA LEU A 161 -11.27 -21.98 11.78
C LEU A 161 -12.53 -22.25 12.61
N ALA A 162 -13.23 -21.20 13.05
CA ALA A 162 -14.49 -21.31 13.79
C ALA A 162 -15.59 -21.99 12.95
N VAL A 163 -15.74 -21.61 11.69
CA VAL A 163 -16.72 -22.21 10.77
C VAL A 163 -16.41 -23.69 10.56
N THR A 164 -15.14 -24.04 10.31
CA THR A 164 -14.71 -25.42 10.10
C THR A 164 -14.97 -26.28 11.35
N ALA A 165 -14.66 -25.76 12.54
CA ALA A 165 -14.94 -26.43 13.81
C ALA A 165 -16.44 -26.67 14.02
N LEU A 166 -17.28 -25.66 13.73
CA LEU A 166 -18.74 -25.79 13.81
C LEU A 166 -19.28 -26.81 12.82
N THR A 167 -18.77 -26.83 11.59
CA THR A 167 -19.15 -27.82 10.57
C THR A 167 -18.77 -29.23 11.01
N LEU A 168 -17.55 -29.44 11.52
CA LEU A 168 -17.09 -30.72 12.05
C LEU A 168 -17.95 -31.17 13.24
N TYR A 169 -18.25 -30.28 14.18
CA TYR A 169 -19.12 -30.56 15.31
C TYR A 169 -20.52 -31.00 14.86
N THR A 170 -21.12 -30.26 13.93
CA THR A 170 -22.45 -30.57 13.40
C THR A 170 -22.45 -31.90 12.63
N SER A 171 -21.38 -32.18 11.88
CA SER A 171 -21.19 -33.46 11.17
C SER A 171 -21.08 -34.64 12.15
N ALA A 172 -20.27 -34.49 13.19
CA ALA A 172 -20.13 -35.49 14.25
C ALA A 172 -21.45 -35.73 14.99
N LEU A 173 -22.21 -34.68 15.29
CA LEU A 173 -23.49 -34.77 15.99
C LEU A 173 -24.54 -35.51 15.14
N ARG A 174 -24.63 -35.22 13.84
CA ARG A 174 -25.50 -35.95 12.91
C ARG A 174 -25.16 -37.43 12.85
N LYS A 175 -23.87 -37.75 12.77
CA LYS A 175 -23.41 -39.14 12.77
C LYS A 175 -23.77 -39.87 14.07
N ARG A 176 -23.75 -39.18 15.23
CA ARG A 176 -24.22 -39.75 16.51
C ARG A 176 -25.73 -40.00 16.54
N GLN A 177 -26.53 -39.13 15.92
CA GLN A 177 -27.98 -39.35 15.81
C GLN A 177 -28.29 -40.58 14.93
N GLU A 178 -27.56 -40.78 13.83
CA GLU A 178 -27.67 -41.98 13.00
C GLU A 178 -27.35 -43.26 13.79
N TYR A 179 -26.30 -43.26 14.62
CA TYR A 179 -26.00 -44.37 15.52
C TYR A 179 -27.08 -44.57 16.61
N GLY A 180 -27.71 -43.50 17.09
CA GLY A 180 -28.82 -43.53 18.04
C GLY A 180 -30.07 -44.20 17.46
N VAL A 181 -30.41 -43.88 16.20
CA VAL A 181 -31.52 -44.50 15.47
C VAL A 181 -31.22 -45.97 15.16
N LEU A 182 -30.00 -46.32 14.74
CA LEU A 182 -29.59 -47.72 14.56
C LEU A 182 -29.72 -48.54 15.86
N LYS A 183 -29.40 -47.95 17.02
CA LYS A 183 -29.60 -48.58 18.33
C LYS A 183 -31.09 -48.74 18.66
N ALA A 184 -31.92 -47.74 18.37
CA ALA A 184 -33.36 -47.75 18.68
C ALA A 184 -34.16 -48.75 17.82
N ILE A 185 -33.73 -49.01 16.58
CA ILE A 185 -34.30 -50.04 15.69
C ILE A 185 -33.86 -51.47 16.11
N GLY A 186 -33.02 -51.60 17.14
CA GLY A 186 -32.70 -52.90 17.74
C GLY A 186 -31.55 -53.64 17.06
N ALA A 187 -30.63 -52.92 16.41
CA ALA A 187 -29.41 -53.54 15.88
C ALA A 187 -28.53 -54.07 17.03
N LYS A 188 -28.65 -55.36 17.34
CA LYS A 188 -27.64 -56.09 18.12
C LYS A 188 -26.34 -56.10 17.32
N ASN A 189 -25.24 -55.65 17.94
CA ASN A 189 -23.88 -55.58 17.37
C ASN A 189 -23.42 -56.82 16.58
N ARG A 190 -24.04 -57.99 16.77
CA ARG A 190 -23.65 -59.26 16.17
C ARG A 190 -24.01 -59.41 14.67
N ASN A 191 -25.03 -58.72 14.16
CA ASN A 191 -25.42 -58.87 12.74
C ASN A 191 -24.60 -57.97 11.79
N LEU A 192 -24.08 -56.83 12.27
CA LEU A 192 -23.23 -55.95 11.48
C LEU A 192 -21.85 -56.59 11.20
N TYR A 193 -21.28 -57.28 12.19
CA TYR A 193 -20.03 -58.04 12.01
C TYR A 193 -20.19 -59.22 11.04
N ALA A 194 -21.36 -59.87 11.01
CA ALA A 194 -21.63 -60.99 10.10
C ALA A 194 -21.69 -60.54 8.63
N VAL A 195 -22.25 -59.35 8.34
CA VAL A 195 -22.30 -58.80 6.98
C VAL A 195 -20.91 -58.38 6.51
N VAL A 196 -20.11 -57.73 7.36
CA VAL A 196 -18.74 -57.31 7.01
C VAL A 196 -17.82 -58.53 6.80
N MET A 197 -17.93 -59.57 7.63
CA MET A 197 -17.18 -60.82 7.43
C MET A 197 -17.59 -61.56 6.15
N ALA A 198 -18.88 -61.58 5.81
CA ALA A 198 -19.35 -62.17 4.55
C ALA A 198 -18.89 -61.40 3.31
N GLN A 199 -18.69 -60.08 3.44
CA GLN A 199 -18.24 -59.21 2.35
C GLN A 199 -16.75 -59.38 2.05
N VAL A 200 -15.91 -59.56 3.10
CA VAL A 200 -14.46 -59.80 2.96
C VAL A 200 -14.16 -61.18 2.37
N PHE A 201 -15.02 -62.18 2.59
CA PHE A 201 -14.83 -63.52 2.04
C PHE A 201 -15.24 -63.66 0.56
N ARG A 202 -15.86 -62.63 -0.03
CA ARG A 202 -16.36 -62.64 -1.42
C ARG A 202 -15.64 -61.64 -2.35
N SER A 203 -14.60 -60.95 -1.85
CA SER A 203 -13.61 -60.21 -2.64
C SER A 203 -12.28 -60.96 -2.61
#